data_AF-A0A538J4H4-F1
#
_entry.id   AF-A0A538J4H4-F1
#
_cell.length_a   1.000
_cell.length_b   1.000
_cell.length_c   1.000
_cell.angle_alpha   90.00
_cell.angle_beta   90.00
_cell.angle_gamma   90.00
#
_symmetry.space_group_name_H-M   'P 1'
#
loop_
_entity.id
_entity.type
_entity.pdbx_description
1 polymer ?
#
loop_
_entity_poly.entity_id
_entity_poly.type
_entity_poly.pdbx_seq_one_letter_code
_entity_poly.pdbx_strand_id
1 'polypeptide(L)' 'MKGEEEAREQIQKLLVTGDNRLKQGAGAAKARESWDAALALAVESGLEETVRPLVEVRLADLERLAGGSPPPAPPAA' A
#
# COMPACT_ATOMS: atom_id res chain seq x y z
N MET A 1 7.58 11.13 -21.63
CA MET A 1 7.79 12.49 -21.10
C MET A 1 8.61 12.36 -19.82
N LYS A 2 9.62 13.20 -19.58
CA LYS A 2 10.48 13.09 -18.37
C LYS A 2 9.71 13.10 -17.05
N GLY A 3 8.63 13.88 -16.95
CA GLY A 3 7.84 13.99 -15.72
C GLY A 3 7.06 12.72 -15.34
N GLU A 4 6.66 11.89 -16.31
CA GLU A 4 5.97 10.63 -16.00
C GLU A 4 6.94 9.59 -15.41
N GLU A 5 8.17 9.53 -15.94
CA GLU A 5 9.20 8.61 -15.47
C GLU A 5 9.66 9.00 -14.05
N GLU A 6 9.89 10.29 -13.81
CA GLU A 6 10.17 10.82 -12.46
C GLU A 6 9.02 10.56 -11.48
N ALA A 7 7.76 10.66 -11.92
CA ALA A 7 6.61 10.30 -11.10
C ALA A 7 6.59 8.80 -10.78
N ARG A 8 6.84 7.93 -11.76
CA ARG A 8 6.92 6.48 -11.56
C ARG A 8 7.99 6.10 -10.54
N GLU A 9 9.18 6.71 -10.63
CA GLU A 9 10.26 6.49 -9.67
C GLU A 9 9.88 6.93 -8.25
N GLN A 10 9.26 8.09 -8.10
CA GLN A 10 8.79 8.59 -6.80
C GLN A 10 7.68 7.72 -6.20
N ILE A 11 6.72 7.30 -7.01
CA ILE A 11 5.65 6.38 -6.60
C ILE A 11 6.26 5.06 -6.13
N GLN A 12 7.18 4.48 -6.89
CA GLN A 12 7.85 3.23 -6.52
C GLN A 12 8.59 3.38 -5.17
N LYS A 13 9.30 4.50 -4.98
CA LYS A 13 9.98 4.79 -3.73
C LYS A 13 9.02 4.87 -2.54
N LEU A 14 7.87 5.50 -2.71
CA LEU A 14 6.84 5.60 -1.66
C LEU A 14 6.25 4.23 -1.31
N LEU A 15 5.96 3.40 -2.32
CA LEU A 15 5.48 2.02 -2.11
C LEU A 15 6.49 1.19 -1.31
N VAL A 16 7.75 1.16 -1.75
CA VAL A 16 8.84 0.44 -1.06
C VAL A 16 9.07 1.00 0.35
N THR A 17 8.90 2.31 0.54
CA THR A 17 9.02 2.93 1.87
C THR A 17 7.91 2.45 2.80
N GLY A 18 6.67 2.37 2.34
CA GLY A 18 5.56 1.84 3.13
C GLY A 18 5.77 0.38 3.51
N ASP A 19 6.18 -0.46 2.54
CA ASP A 19 6.47 -1.88 2.76
C ASP A 19 7.60 -2.08 3.78
N ASN A 20 8.68 -1.29 3.66
CA ASN A 20 9.79 -1.33 4.60
C ASN A 20 9.37 -0.87 6.00
N ARG A 21 8.55 0.18 6.11
CA ARG A 21 8.02 0.65 7.41
C ARG A 21 7.18 -0.43 8.09
N LEU A 22 6.29 -1.09 7.35
CA LEU A 22 5.50 -2.19 7.89
C LEU A 22 6.40 -3.35 8.32
N LYS A 23 7.31 -3.79 7.44
CA LYS A 23 8.25 -4.88 7.70
C LYS A 23 9.15 -4.62 8.92
N GLN A 24 9.56 -3.38 9.14
CA GLN A 24 10.43 -2.98 10.25
C GLN A 24 9.65 -2.66 11.54
N GLY A 25 8.32 -2.77 11.54
CA GLY A 25 7.50 -2.48 12.72
C GLY A 25 7.38 -0.99 13.05
N ALA A 26 7.62 -0.09 12.09
CA ALA A 26 7.51 1.36 12.27
C ALA A 26 6.05 1.84 12.47
N GLY A 27 5.08 0.93 12.39
CA GLY A 27 3.66 1.16 12.64
C GLY A 27 2.83 1.17 11.36
N ALA A 28 1.66 0.52 11.41
CA ALA A 28 0.71 0.42 10.29
C ALA A 28 0.26 1.80 9.77
N ALA A 29 0.11 2.79 10.65
CA ALA A 29 -0.24 4.16 10.26
C ALA A 29 0.80 4.80 9.32
N LYS A 30 2.09 4.67 9.64
CA LYS A 30 3.17 5.24 8.79
C LYS A 30 3.33 4.50 7.47
N ALA A 31 3.07 3.19 7.45
CA ALA A 31 3.02 2.42 6.22
C ALA A 31 1.88 2.93 5.33
N ARG A 32 0.67 3.06 5.90
CA ARG A 32 -0.51 3.61 5.23
C ARG A 32 -0.27 5.00 4.65
N GLU A 33 0.28 5.93 5.42
CA GLU A 33 0.63 7.28 4.95
C GLU A 33 1.53 7.26 3.69
N SER A 34 2.43 6.28 3.60
CA SER A 34 3.33 6.15 2.45
C SER A 34 2.59 5.73 1.18
N TRP A 35 1.65 4.79 1.31
CA TRP A 35 0.89 4.30 0.17
C TRP A 35 -0.21 5.27 -0.25
N ASP A 36 -0.84 5.97 0.70
CA ASP A 36 -1.77 7.06 0.39
C ASP A 36 -1.07 8.18 -0.38
N ALA A 37 0.16 8.54 0.01
CA ALA A 37 0.99 9.49 -0.74
C ALA A 37 1.36 8.97 -2.15
N ALA A 38 1.66 7.68 -2.29
CA ALA A 38 1.93 7.06 -3.59
C ALA A 38 0.70 7.13 -4.52
N LEU A 39 -0.50 6.90 -3.97
CA LEU A 39 -1.75 6.99 -4.70
C LEU A 39 -2.04 8.43 -5.11
N ALA A 40 -1.87 9.40 -4.20
CA ALA A 40 -2.07 10.81 -4.51
C ALA A 40 -1.18 11.27 -5.68
N LEU A 41 0.11 10.94 -5.64
CA LEU A 41 1.04 11.27 -6.72
C LEU A 41 0.67 10.56 -8.04
N ALA A 42 0.17 9.33 -7.97
CA ALA A 42 -0.31 8.61 -9.14
C ALA A 42 -1.54 9.28 -9.78
N VAL A 43 -2.46 9.80 -8.97
CA VAL A 43 -3.62 10.57 -9.46
C VAL A 43 -3.14 11.84 -10.17
N GLU A 44 -2.26 12.61 -9.53
CA GLU A 44 -1.70 13.85 -10.08
C GLU A 44 -0.95 13.63 -11.41
N SER A 45 -0.34 12.45 -11.56
CA SER A 45 0.47 12.09 -12.72
C SER A 45 -0.28 11.28 -13.78
N GLY A 46 -1.56 10.97 -13.58
CA GLY A 46 -2.36 10.15 -14.50
C GLY A 46 -1.95 8.67 -14.55
N LEU A 47 -1.28 8.18 -13.51
CA LEU A 47 -0.80 6.79 -13.34
C LEU A 47 -1.68 5.96 -12.40
N GLU A 48 -2.80 6.53 -11.95
CA GLU A 48 -3.71 5.94 -10.98
C GLU A 48 -4.11 4.50 -11.32
N GLU A 49 -4.50 4.23 -12.57
CA GLU A 49 -5.00 2.90 -12.97
C GLU A 49 -3.98 1.78 -12.73
N THR A 50 -2.68 2.09 -12.80
CA THR A 50 -1.62 1.12 -12.55
C THR A 50 -1.28 0.99 -11.06
N VAL A 51 -1.41 2.08 -10.30
CA VAL A 51 -0.92 2.17 -8.91
C VAL A 51 -1.99 1.81 -7.89
N ARG A 52 -3.24 2.21 -8.15
CA ARG A 52 -4.42 1.92 -7.32
C ARG A 52 -4.53 0.44 -6.91
N PRO A 53 -4.49 -0.55 -7.80
CA PRO A 53 -4.61 -1.95 -7.40
C PRO A 53 -3.46 -2.40 -6.48
N LEU A 54 -2.26 -1.82 -6.61
CA LEU A 54 -1.13 -2.13 -5.74
C LEU A 54 -1.36 -1.58 -4.33
N VAL A 55 -1.89 -0.35 -4.21
CA VAL A 55 -2.17 0.27 -2.92
C VAL A 55 -3.33 -0.41 -2.20
N GLU A 56 -4.40 -0.77 -2.92
CA GLU A 56 -5.57 -1.44 -2.36
C GLU A 56 -5.22 -2.78 -1.70
N VAL A 57 -4.37 -3.59 -2.35
CA VAL A 57 -3.91 -4.86 -1.76
C VAL A 57 -3.18 -4.63 -0.43
N ARG A 58 -2.35 -3.59 -0.36
CA ARG A 58 -1.53 -3.26 0.83
C ARG A 58 -2.40 -2.77 1.98
N LEU A 59 -3.41 -1.96 1.68
CA LEU A 59 -4.38 -1.51 2.68
C LEU A 59 -5.21 -2.68 3.21
N ALA A 60 -5.66 -3.60 2.34
CA ALA A 60 -6.36 -4.81 2.75
C ALA A 60 -5.47 -5.72 3.62
N ASP A 61 -4.18 -5.82 3.31
CA ASP A 61 -3.21 -6.53 4.16
C ASP A 61 -3.09 -5.90 5.56
N LEU A 62 -3.06 -4.57 5.65
CA LEU A 62 -3.08 -3.89 6.96
C LEU A 62 -4.36 -4.15 7.75
N GLU A 63 -5.52 -4.12 7.10
CA GLU A 63 -6.80 -4.41 7.75
C GLU A 63 -6.83 -5.85 8.28
N ARG A 64 -6.30 -6.81 7.52
CA ARG A 64 -6.13 -8.19 7.98
C ARG A 64 -5.21 -8.31 9.19
N LEU A 65 -4.09 -7.59 9.18
CA LEU A 65 -3.13 -7.57 10.30
C LEU A 65 -3.72 -6.89 11.54
N ALA A 66 -4.52 -5.84 11.37
CA ALA A 66 -5.15 -5.10 12.47
C ALA A 66 -6.35 -5.84 13.07
N GLY A 67 -7.13 -6.55 12.24
CA GLY A 67 -8.36 -7.22 12.66
C GLY A 67 -8.14 -8.52 13.43
N GLY A 68 -6.96 -9.16 13.30
CA GLY A 68 -6.76 -10.53 13.72
C GLY A 68 -7.63 -11.48 12.90
N SER A 69 -7.04 -12.51 12.30
CA SER A 69 -7.85 -13.51 11.60
C SER A 69 -8.89 -14.07 12.58
N PRO A 70 -10.21 -14.04 12.28
CA PRO A 70 -11.12 -14.89 13.03
C PRO A 70 -10.62 -16.33 12.87
N PRO A 71 -10.60 -17.15 13.94
CA PRO A 71 -10.20 -18.54 13.80
C PRO A 71 -11.08 -19.20 12.72
N PRO A 72 -10.52 -20.04 11.83
CA PRO A 72 -11.33 -20.76 10.87
C PRO A 72 -12.43 -21.51 11.64
N ALA A 73 -13.67 -21.38 11.18
CA ALA A 73 -14.79 -22.08 11.80
C ALA A 73 -14.47 -23.58 11.87
N PRO A 74 -14.67 -24.25 13.01
CA PRO A 74 -14.40 -25.67 13.12
C PRO A 74 -15.22 -26.42 12.05
N PRO A 75 -14.66 -27.48 11.44
CA PRO A 75 -15.40 -28.27 10.47
C PRO A 75 -16.68 -28.79 11.12
N ALA A 76 -17.81 -28.60 10.43
CA ALA A 76 -19.09 -29.13 10.88
C ALA A 76 -18.97 -30.66 11.02
N ALA A 77 -19.34 -31.15 12.20
CA ALA A 77 -19.34 -32.57 12.56
C ALA A 77 -20.43 -33.36 11.82
#